data_AF-A0A934PT61-F1
#
_entry.id   AF-A0A934PT61-F1
#
_cell.length_a   1.000
_cell.length_b   1.000
_cell.length_c   1.000
_cell.angle_alpha   90.00
_cell.angle_beta   90.00
_cell.angle_gamma   90.00
#
_symmetry.space_group_name_H-M   'P 1'
#
loop_
_entity.id
_entity.type
_entity.pdbx_description
1 polymer ?
#
loop_
_entity_poly.entity_id
_entity_poly.type
_entity_poly.pdbx_seq_one_letter_code
_entity_poly.pdbx_strand_id
1 'polypeptide(L)' 'MEDKIFLLVKVTVKTSYRNIHDAIQELQSKTELVVSSTKNVKVLNTEIMQLKTRTP' A
#
# COMPACT_ATOMS: atom_id res chain seq x y z
N MET A 1 18.96 15.67 4.70
CA MET A 1 18.91 14.33 5.30
C MET A 1 17.51 13.81 5.05
N GLU A 2 17.39 12.62 4.48
CA GLU A 2 16.10 12.04 4.09
C GLU A 2 15.88 10.77 4.89
N ASP A 3 14.78 10.72 5.65
CA ASP A 3 14.37 9.55 6.41
C ASP A 3 13.18 8.88 5.73
N LYS A 4 13.20 7.54 5.66
CA LYS A 4 12.16 6.74 5.01
C LYS A 4 11.29 6.08 6.08
N ILE A 5 9.97 6.25 5.97
CA ILE A 5 8.98 5.62 6.85
C ILE A 5 8.32 4.48 6.06
N PHE A 6 8.29 3.28 6.65
CA PHE A 6 7.64 2.11 6.07
C PHE A 6 6.40 1.74 6.90
N LEU A 7 5.26 1.60 6.23
CA LEU A 7 4.03 1.06 6.84
C LEU A 7 3.82 -0.38 6.35
N LEU A 8 3.94 -1.34 7.25
CA LEU A 8 3.65 -2.75 6.94
C LEU A 8 2.22 -3.08 7.37
N VAL A 9 1.42 -3.52 6.41
CA VAL A 9 0.04 -3.94 6.65
C VAL A 9 -0.09 -5.44 6.36
N LYS A 10 -0.53 -6.22 7.34
CA LYS A 10 -0.86 -7.63 7.17
C LYS A 10 -2.36 -7.78 7.00
N VAL A 11 -2.79 -8.20 5.82
CA VAL A 11 -4.19 -8.55 5.55
C VAL A 11 -4.29 -10.06 5.38
N THR A 12 -5.16 -10.69 6.16
CA THR A 12 -5.44 -12.13 6.05
C THR A 12 -6.81 -12.28 5.40
N VAL A 13 -6.83 -12.80 4.18
CA VAL A 13 -8.05 -13.01 3.40
C VAL A 13 -8.30 -14.50 3.17
N LYS A 14 -9.56 -14.90 3.18
CA LYS A 14 -9.97 -16.27 2.80
C LYS A 14 -10.63 -16.19 1.43
N THR A 15 -10.01 -16.77 0.41
CA THR A 15 -10.48 -16.72 -0.98
C THR A 15 -10.14 -18.00 -1.74
N SER A 16 -10.87 -18.31 -2.80
CA SER A 16 -10.42 -19.25 -3.83
C SER A 16 -9.31 -18.62 -4.68
N TYR A 17 -8.41 -19.43 -5.24
CA TYR A 17 -7.16 -18.98 -5.88
C TYR A 17 -7.35 -17.92 -6.99
N ARG A 18 -8.53 -17.89 -7.65
CA ARG A 18 -8.81 -16.94 -8.74
C ARG A 18 -9.13 -15.51 -8.28
N ASN A 19 -9.56 -15.30 -7.04
CA ASN A 19 -10.04 -13.97 -6.60
C ASN A 19 -9.03 -13.21 -5.71
N ILE A 20 -7.82 -13.74 -5.52
CA ILE A 20 -6.78 -13.03 -4.76
C ILE A 20 -6.32 -11.76 -5.50
N HIS A 21 -6.36 -11.78 -6.84
CA HIS A 21 -6.03 -10.61 -7.66
C HIS A 21 -7.02 -9.47 -7.44
N ASP A 22 -8.31 -9.76 -7.29
CA ASP A 22 -9.34 -8.75 -6.99
C ASP A 22 -9.05 -8.05 -5.66
N ALA A 23 -8.72 -8.83 -4.62
CA ALA A 23 -8.37 -8.28 -3.31
C ALA A 23 -7.10 -7.42 -3.35
N ILE A 24 -6.09 -7.81 -4.14
CA ILE A 24 -4.85 -7.04 -4.30
C ILE A 24 -5.11 -5.77 -5.10
N GLN A 25 -5.88 -5.85 -6.17
CA GLN A 25 -6.25 -4.70 -6.99
C GLN A 25 -7.09 -3.70 -6.20
N GLU A 26 -8.05 -4.17 -5.41
CA GLU A 26 -8.81 -3.32 -4.50
C GLU A 26 -7.91 -2.64 -3.47
N LEU A 27 -6.99 -3.37 -2.85
CA LEU A 27 -6.07 -2.81 -1.87
C LEU A 27 -5.16 -1.74 -2.49
N GLN A 28 -4.72 -1.93 -3.74
CA GLN A 28 -3.88 -0.95 -4.43
C GLN A 28 -4.65 0.27 -4.95
N SER A 29 -5.91 0.10 -5.38
CA SER A 29 -6.69 1.15 -6.03
C SER A 29 -7.60 1.95 -5.09
N LYS A 30 -8.04 1.35 -3.98
CA LYS A 30 -8.99 1.98 -3.05
C LYS A 30 -8.39 2.35 -1.69
N THR A 31 -7.20 1.88 -1.36
CA THR A 31 -6.57 2.30 -0.10
C THR A 31 -6.15 3.75 -0.21
N GLU A 32 -6.58 4.57 0.74
CA GLU A 32 -6.11 5.94 0.90
C GLU A 32 -5.11 5.99 2.06
N LEU A 33 -3.86 6.36 1.76
CA LEU A 33 -2.85 6.65 2.78
C LEU A 33 -2.64 8.17 2.83
N VAL A 34 -3.03 8.78 3.95
CA VAL A 34 -2.86 10.22 4.17
C VAL A 34 -1.75 10.44 5.19
N VAL A 35 -0.63 11.01 4.73
CA VAL A 35 0.43 11.51 5.60
C VAL A 35 0.59 13.00 5.33
N SER A 36 0.23 13.82 6.32
CA SER A 36 0.33 15.27 6.21
C SER A 36 1.66 15.78 6.76
N SER A 37 2.14 16.86 6.16
CA SER A 37 3.26 17.60 6.75
C SER A 37 2.85 18.22 8.08
N THR A 38 3.79 18.29 9.01
CA THR A 38 3.65 18.98 10.29
C THR A 38 4.74 20.04 10.42
N LYS A 39 4.72 20.81 11.51
CA LYS A 39 5.80 21.78 11.81
C LYS A 39 7.21 21.17 11.86
N ASN A 40 7.32 19.85 12.09
CA ASN A 40 8.58 19.14 12.28
C ASN A 40 8.91 18.17 11.12
N VAL A 41 7.97 17.88 10.22
CA VAL A 41 8.13 16.86 9.18
C VAL A 41 7.48 17.35 7.89
N LYS A 42 8.26 17.36 6.80
CA LYS A 42 7.76 17.67 5.46
C LYS A 42 7.63 16.38 4.65
N VAL A 43 6.39 16.05 4.27
CA VAL A 43 6.11 14.92 3.38
C VAL A 43 6.41 15.35 1.95
N LEU A 44 7.31 14.63 1.27
CA LEU A 44 7.73 14.95 -0.10
C LEU A 44 6.93 14.18 -1.15
N ASN A 45 6.62 12.92 -0.87
CA ASN A 45 5.79 12.06 -1.71
C ASN A 45 5.05 11.06 -0.81
N THR A 46 3.89 10.58 -1.26
CA THR A 46 3.17 9.46 -0.65
C THR A 46 2.67 8.57 -1.76
N GLU A 47 3.07 7.30 -1.75
CA GLU A 47 2.65 6.32 -2.74
C GLU A 47 2.38 4.97 -2.08
N ILE A 48 1.41 4.25 -2.62
CA ILE A 48 1.17 2.84 -2.28
C ILE A 48 2.02 2.02 -3.24
N MET A 49 2.99 1.29 -2.71
CA MET A 49 3.85 0.43 -3.52
C MET A 49 3.03 -0.68 -4.17
N GLN A 50 3.06 -0.76 -5.50
CA GLN A 50 2.39 -1.82 -6.23
C GLN A 50 3.10 -3.16 -6.04
N LEU A 51 2.35 -4.15 -5.56
CA LEU A 51 2.76 -5.55 -5.51
C LEU A 51 2.61 -6.15 -6.90
N LYS A 52 3.74 -6.45 -7.56
CA LYS A 52 3.77 -7.30 -8.75
C LYS A 52 3.53 -8.74 -8.32
N THR A 53 2.27 -9.19 -8.35
CA THR A 53 1.99 -10.62 -8.28
C THR A 53 2.36 -11.26 -9.60
N ARG A 54 3.11 -12.38 -9.56
CA ARG A 54 3.36 -13.19 -10.76
C ARG A 54 2.00 -13.69 -11.25
N THR A 55 1.56 -13.20 -12.40
CA THR A 55 0.52 -13.84 -13.18
C THR A 55 1.10 -15.16 -13.71
N PRO A 56 0.39 -16.30 -13.55
CA PRO A 56 0.79 -17.55 -14.19
C PRO A 56 0.71 -17.47 -15.71
#